data_AF-A0A7X7H6C7-F1
#
_entry.id   AF-A0A7X7H6C7-F1
#
_cell.length_a   1.000
_cell.length_b   1.000
_cell.length_c   1.000
_cell.angle_alpha   90.00
_cell.angle_beta   90.00
_cell.angle_gamma   90.00
#
_symmetry.space_group_name_H-M   'P 1'
#
loop_
_entity.id
_entity.type
_entity.pdbx_description
1 polymer ?
#
loop_
_entity_poly.entity_id
_entity_poly.type
_entity_poly.pdbx_seq_one_letter_code
_entity_poly.pdbx_strand_id
1 'polypeptide(L)' 'MIPFTSPMVMLARIPFGVVPAWQLILSISLLAITFVFITYFSAKIYRVGILMYGKKASFKDLYKWIKSKK' A
#
# COMPACT_ATOMS: atom_id res chain seq x y z
N MET A 1 14.37 -5.13 -12.10
CA MET A 1 13.84 -3.88 -11.50
C MET A 1 12.33 -4.03 -11.40
N ILE A 2 11.75 -4.12 -10.20
CA ILE A 2 10.29 -4.18 -10.03
C ILE A 2 9.79 -2.73 -10.08
N PRO A 3 9.08 -2.30 -11.14
CA PRO A 3 8.62 -0.93 -11.21
C PRO A 3 7.40 -0.83 -10.29
N PHE A 4 7.56 -0.22 -9.12
CA PHE A 4 6.42 0.11 -8.26
C PHE A 4 5.44 1.10 -8.93
N THR A 5 5.84 1.69 -10.06
CA THR A 5 5.03 2.53 -10.96
C THR A 5 4.59 1.80 -12.24
N SER A 6 4.75 0.47 -12.31
CA SER A 6 4.49 -0.35 -13.51
C SER A 6 3.13 -0.07 -14.17
N PRO A 7 2.02 0.16 -13.44
CA PRO A 7 0.73 0.44 -14.08
C PRO A 7 0.76 1.72 -14.93
N MET A 8 1.42 2.79 -14.48
CA MET A 8 1.47 4.06 -15.23
C MET A 8 2.34 3.95 -16.48
N VAL A 9 3.51 3.30 -16.36
CA VAL A 9 4.44 3.12 -17.50
C VAL A 9 3.90 2.11 -18.51
N MET A 10 3.07 1.17 -18.07
CA MET A 10 2.43 0.17 -18.92
C MET A 10 1.29 0.77 -19.76
N LEU A 11 0.55 1.76 -19.26
CA LEU A 11 -0.42 2.53 -20.07
C LEU A 11 0.27 3.23 -21.26
N ALA A 12 1.49 3.75 -21.07
CA ALA A 12 2.27 4.34 -22.15
C ALA A 12 2.74 3.33 -23.21
N ARG A 13 2.66 2.02 -22.91
CA ARG A 13 3.03 0.92 -23.82
C ARG A 13 1.85 0.33 -24.60
N ILE A 14 0.62 0.74 -24.31
CA ILE A 14 -0.60 0.33 -25.06
C ILE A 14 -0.47 0.52 -26.59
N PRO A 15 0.08 1.64 -27.12
CA PRO A 15 0.19 1.80 -28.58
C PRO A 15 1.20 0.86 -29.25
N PHE A 16 2.04 0.14 -28.48
CA PHE A 16 3.03 -0.80 -29.02
C PHE A 16 2.49 -2.24 -29.16
N GLY A 17 1.23 -2.51 -28.82
CA GLY A 17 0.50 -3.74 -29.22
C GLY A 17 0.92 -5.06 -28.54
N VAL A 18 1.97 -5.08 -27.72
CA VAL A 18 2.56 -6.34 -27.17
C VAL A 18 2.10 -6.69 -25.75
N VAL A 19 1.08 -6.02 -25.21
CA VAL A 19 0.75 -6.12 -23.78
C VAL A 19 -0.57 -6.89 -23.56
N PRO A 20 -0.54 -8.11 -23.01
CA PRO A 20 -1.74 -8.88 -22.71
C PRO A 20 -2.65 -8.13 -21.71
N ALA A 21 -3.95 -8.03 -22.02
CA ALA A 21 -4.94 -7.35 -21.17
C ALA A 21 -4.96 -7.88 -19.72
N TRP A 22 -4.63 -9.16 -19.51
CA TRP A 22 -4.56 -9.76 -18.18
C TRP A 22 -3.43 -9.19 -17.31
N GLN A 23 -2.29 -8.83 -17.90
CA GLN A 23 -1.19 -8.20 -17.15
C GLN A 23 -1.57 -6.79 -16.69
N LEU A 24 -2.39 -6.09 -17.48
CA LEU A 24 -2.88 -4.75 -17.15
C LEU A 24 -3.85 -4.81 -15.97
N ILE A 25 -4.83 -5.72 -16.03
CA ILE A 25 -5.78 -5.96 -14.94
C ILE A 25 -5.05 -6.39 -13.67
N LEU A 26 -4.08 -7.31 -13.79
CA LEU A 26 -3.30 -7.79 -12.65
C LEU A 26 -2.49 -6.66 -12.00
N SER A 27 -1.83 -5.81 -12.80
CA SER A 27 -1.04 -4.68 -12.29
C SER A 27 -1.90 -3.63 -11.58
N ILE A 28 -3.06 -3.30 -12.15
CA ILE A 28 -4.02 -2.36 -11.55
C ILE A 28 -4.62 -2.94 -10.26
N SER A 29 -4.99 -4.23 -10.28
CA SER A 29 -5.54 -4.91 -9.11
C SER A 29 -4.53 -4.98 -7.98
N LEU A 30 -3.27 -5.31 -8.28
CA LEU A 30 -2.20 -5.35 -7.28
C LEU A 30 -1.96 -3.96 -6.65
N LEU A 31 -1.96 -2.91 -7.47
CA LEU A 31 -1.85 -1.53 -7.01
C LEU A 31 -3.01 -1.16 -6.08
N ALA A 32 -4.25 -1.41 -6.51
CA ALA A 32 -5.44 -1.10 -5.73
C ALA A 32 -5.45 -1.86 -4.39
N ILE A 33 -5.14 -3.16 -4.39
CA ILE A 33 -5.05 -3.98 -3.19
C ILE A 33 -4.00 -3.43 -2.23
N THR A 34 -2.80 -3.13 -2.75
CA THR A 34 -1.69 -2.62 -1.93
C THR A 34 -2.03 -1.24 -1.35
N PHE A 35 -2.66 -0.38 -2.14
CA PHE A 35 -3.12 0.94 -1.70
C PHE A 35 -4.15 0.83 -0.56
N VAL A 36 -5.18 0.01 -0.73
CA VAL A 36 -6.21 -0.22 0.30
C VAL A 36 -5.59 -0.81 1.55
N PHE A 37 -4.70 -1.79 1.41
CA PHE A 37 -3.99 -2.42 2.51
C PHE A 37 -3.18 -1.40 3.31
N ILE A 38 -2.31 -0.61 2.65
CA ILE A 38 -1.49 0.40 3.32
C ILE A 38 -2.37 1.48 3.97
N THR A 39 -3.43 1.93 3.30
CA THR A 39 -4.36 2.93 3.84
C THR A 39 -5.05 2.43 5.10
N TYR A 40 -5.51 1.18 5.10
CA TYR A 40 -6.11 0.54 6.26
C TYR A 40 -5.13 0.44 7.43
N PHE A 41 -3.88 0.03 7.18
CA PHE A 41 -2.84 -0.02 8.20
C PHE A 41 -2.51 1.38 8.76
N SER A 42 -2.38 2.38 7.89
CA SER A 42 -2.13 3.77 8.29
C SER A 42 -3.25 4.32 9.17
N ALA A 43 -4.52 4.09 8.78
CA ALA A 43 -5.68 4.49 9.56
C ALA A 43 -5.70 3.80 10.95
N LYS A 44 -5.34 2.51 11.02
CA LYS A 44 -5.25 1.78 12.29
C LYS A 44 -4.17 2.37 13.19
N ILE A 45 -2.99 2.67 12.65
CA ILE A 45 -1.90 3.30 13.39
C ILE A 45 -2.31 4.68 13.88
N TYR A 46 -2.94 5.50 13.04
CA TYR A 46 -3.41 6.84 13.41
C TYR A 46 -4.39 6.81 14.58
N ARG A 47 -5.36 5.88 14.57
CA ARG A 47 -6.33 5.72 15.67
C ARG A 47 -5.67 5.36 17.00
N VAL A 48 -4.57 4.61 17.01
CA VAL A 48 -3.86 4.27 18.26
C VAL A 48 -2.85 5.36 18.62
N GLY A 49 -2.17 5.95 17.64
CA GLY A 49 -1.15 6.96 17.82
C GLY A 49 -1.70 8.29 18.34
N ILE A 50 -2.93 8.68 17.96
CA ILE A 50 -3.55 9.93 18.44
C ILE A 50 -3.78 9.94 19.96
N LEU A 51 -3.90 8.76 20.59
CA LEU A 51 -4.06 8.62 22.04
C LEU A 51 -2.74 8.69 22.81
N MET A 52 -1.59 8.72 22.11
CA MET A 52 -0.28 8.76 22.72
C MET A 52 0.30 10.17 22.73
N TYR A 53 -0.08 10.93 23.75
CA TYR A 53 0.52 12.23 24.05
C TYR A 53 1.82 12.06 24.85
N GLY A 54 2.87 12.80 24.48
CA GLY A 54 4.08 12.94 25.30
C GLY A 54 5.15 11.83 25.17
N LYS A 55 4.88 10.73 24.45
CA LYS A 55 5.87 9.65 24.23
C LYS A 55 6.22 9.53 22.74
N LYS A 56 7.51 9.58 22.39
CA LYS A 56 7.99 9.30 21.02
C LYS A 56 7.64 7.84 20.67
N ALA A 57 6.74 7.65 19.71
CA ALA A 57 6.39 6.34 19.18
C ALA A 57 7.65 5.66 18.61
N SER A 58 8.05 4.53 19.19
CA SER A 58 9.15 3.72 18.65
C SER A 58 8.62 2.67 17.67
N PHE A 59 9.47 2.17 16.78
CA PHE A 59 9.13 1.05 15.86
C PHE A 59 8.56 -0.17 16.61
N LYS A 60 9.01 -0.42 17.85
CA LYS A 60 8.46 -1.50 18.71
C LYS A 60 7.02 -1.24 19.14
N ASP A 61 6.67 0.02 19.39
CA ASP A 61 5.31 0.41 19.82
C ASP A 61 4.34 0.32 18.64
N LEU A 62 4.76 0.76 17.45
CA LEU A 62 4.01 0.59 16.19
C LEU A 62 3.64 -0.88 15.92
N TYR A 63 4.61 -1.80 16.03
CA TYR A 63 4.33 -3.23 15.85
C TYR A 63 3.36 -3.77 16.91
N LYS A 64 3.49 -3.31 18.16
CA LYS A 64 2.53 -3.64 19.24
C LYS A 64 1.12 -3.15 18.93
N TRP A 65 0.94 -1.94 18.40
CA TRP A 65 -0.40 -1.40 18.09
C TRP A 65 -1.06 -2.11 16.90
N ILE A 66 -0.25 -2.49 15.91
CA ILE A 66 -0.72 -3.31 14.79
C ILE A 66 -1.21 -4.67 15.30
N LYS A 67 -0.45 -5.29 16.23
CA LYS A 67 -0.73 -6.61 16.81
C LYS A 67 -1.76 -6.60 17.95
N SER A 68 -1.96 -5.48 18.64
CA SER A 68 -3.03 -5.30 19.64
C SER A 68 -4.36 -5.34 18.91
N LYS A 69 -4.84 -6.57 18.68
CA LYS A 69 -6.25 -6.87 18.74
C LYS A 69 -6.72 -6.48 20.14
N LYS A 70 -7.93 -5.92 20.16
CA LYS A 70 -8.79 -5.78 21.33
C LYS A 70 -8.61 -6.94 22.30
#